data_AF-A0A7X7ZK80-F1
#
_entry.id   AF-A0A7X7ZK80-F1
#
_cell.length_a   1.000
_cell.length_b   1.000
_cell.length_c   1.000
_cell.angle_alpha   90.00
_cell.angle_beta   90.00
_cell.angle_gamma   90.00
#
_symmetry.space_group_name_H-M   'P 1'
#
loop_
_entity.id
_entity.type
_entity.pdbx_description
1 polymer ?
#
loop_
_entity_poly.entity_id
_entity_poly.type
_entity_poly.pdbx_seq_one_letter_code
_entity_poly.pdbx_strand_id
1 'polypeptide(L)'
;MSAVGKVVDNAVQLHAQLSQTASVKDLFLLKQEILNQQEVLRKLFFRAVRFCDKENGRLPETLGEFLGSQGMKDLIERLTMANWSDPSDFKPFENELKALKRAFATRAAANPHYLQSVLDQVEGREN
;
A
#
# COMPACT_ATOMS: atom_id res chain seq x y z
N MET A 1 5.00 -6.85 0.73
CA MET A 1 4.57 -5.74 -0.15
C MET A 1 4.22 -6.10 -1.59
N SER A 2 4.26 -7.37 -2.04
CA SER A 2 3.74 -7.70 -3.38
C SER A 2 2.24 -7.37 -3.52
N ALA A 3 1.43 -7.62 -2.48
CA ALA A 3 0.01 -7.28 -2.47
C ALA A 3 -0.24 -5.75 -2.49
N VAL A 4 0.45 -4.99 -1.63
CA VAL A 4 0.34 -3.51 -1.60
C VAL A 4 0.81 -2.90 -2.92
N GLY A 5 1.96 -3.35 -3.44
CA GLY A 5 2.49 -2.91 -4.72
C GLY A 5 1.53 -3.20 -5.87
N LYS A 6 1.02 -4.44 -5.96
CA LYS A 6 0.02 -4.83 -6.98
C LYS A 6 -1.24 -3.96 -6.94
N VAL A 7 -1.78 -3.67 -5.75
CA VAL A 7 -2.97 -2.82 -5.61
C VAL A 7 -2.71 -1.41 -6.13
N VAL A 8 -1.55 -0.84 -5.82
CA VAL A 8 -1.16 0.50 -6.29
C VAL A 8 -0.87 0.49 -7.78
N ASP A 9 -0.13 -0.50 -8.29
CA ASP A 9 0.18 -0.63 -9.73
C ASP A 9 -1.10 -0.79 -10.55
N ASN A 10 -2.07 -1.57 -10.05
CA ASN A 10 -3.40 -1.68 -10.65
C ASN A 10 -4.13 -0.33 -10.67
N ALA A 11 -4.11 0.43 -9.56
CA ALA A 11 -4.70 1.76 -9.51
C ALA A 11 -4.04 2.73 -10.52
N VAL A 12 -2.71 2.71 -10.65
CA VAL A 12 -1.97 3.49 -11.66
C VAL A 12 -2.43 3.12 -13.09
N GLN A 13 -2.56 1.83 -13.39
CA GLN A 13 -3.03 1.37 -14.70
C GLN A 13 -4.47 1.81 -14.99
N LEU A 14 -5.35 1.74 -14.00
CA LEU A 14 -6.74 2.19 -14.12
C LEU A 14 -6.82 3.72 -14.36
N HIS A 15 -5.96 4.51 -13.70
CA HIS A 15 -5.86 5.95 -13.99
C HIS A 15 -5.40 6.23 -15.41
N ALA A 16 -4.44 5.46 -15.93
CA ALA A 16 -4.00 5.60 -17.32
C ALA A 16 -5.16 5.31 -18.29
N GLN A 17 -5.96 4.28 -18.03
CA GLN A 17 -7.15 3.95 -18.83
C GLN A 17 -8.23 5.04 -18.72
N LEU A 18 -8.43 5.60 -17.53
CA LEU A 18 -9.41 6.66 -17.27
C LEU A 18 -9.13 7.91 -18.11
N SER A 19 -7.85 8.25 -18.34
CA SER A 19 -7.45 9.37 -19.19
C SER A 19 -7.70 9.17 -20.70
N GLN A 20 -7.89 7.92 -21.13
CA GLN A 20 -8.04 7.55 -22.56
C GLN A 20 -9.49 7.20 -22.93
N THR A 21 -10.38 7.09 -21.94
CA THR A 21 -11.74 6.59 -22.12
C THR A 21 -12.72 7.74 -22.40
N ALA A 22 -13.43 7.67 -23.53
CA ALA A 22 -14.47 8.64 -23.89
C ALA A 22 -15.90 8.20 -23.48
N SER A 23 -16.09 6.91 -23.19
CA SER A 23 -17.38 6.34 -22.80
C SER A 23 -17.71 6.67 -21.34
N VAL A 24 -18.84 7.34 -21.11
CA VAL A 24 -19.30 7.71 -19.75
C VAL A 24 -19.54 6.48 -18.87
N LYS A 25 -20.06 5.40 -19.47
CA LYS A 25 -20.28 4.13 -18.75
C LYS A 25 -18.96 3.51 -18.30
N ASP A 26 -17.97 3.48 -19.18
CA ASP A 26 -16.67 2.87 -18.87
C ASP A 26 -15.89 3.75 -17.90
N LEU A 27 -16.00 5.08 -18.00
CA LEU A 27 -15.49 6.01 -17.00
C LEU A 27 -16.06 5.73 -15.60
N PHE A 28 -17.36 5.49 -15.49
CA PHE A 28 -17.97 5.14 -14.21
C PHE A 28 -17.43 3.82 -13.65
N LEU A 29 -17.33 2.78 -14.47
CA LEU A 29 -16.80 1.47 -14.05
C LEU A 29 -15.33 1.57 -13.63
N LEU A 30 -14.51 2.31 -14.36
CA LEU A 30 -13.10 2.54 -14.01
C LEU A 30 -12.97 3.27 -12.67
N LYS A 31 -13.79 4.30 -12.42
CA LYS A 31 -13.80 5.00 -11.12
C LYS A 31 -14.18 4.05 -9.97
N GLN A 32 -15.17 3.20 -10.17
CA GLN A 32 -15.56 2.19 -9.18
C GLN A 32 -14.43 1.20 -8.91
N GLU A 33 -13.73 0.74 -9.95
CA GLU A 33 -12.62 -0.19 -9.77
C GLU A 33 -11.44 0.47 -9.04
N ILE A 34 -11.15 1.76 -9.29
CA ILE A 34 -10.13 2.52 -8.54
C ILE A 34 -10.49 2.59 -7.05
N LEU A 35 -11.75 2.91 -6.74
CA LEU A 35 -12.24 2.93 -5.36
C LEU A 35 -12.20 1.53 -4.71
N ASN A 36 -12.41 0.48 -5.50
CA ASN A 36 -12.24 -0.89 -5.03
C ASN A 36 -10.78 -1.20 -4.67
N GLN A 37 -9.80 -0.77 -5.48
CA GLN A 37 -8.37 -0.91 -5.13
C GLN A 37 -8.03 -0.17 -3.83
N GLN A 38 -8.55 1.05 -3.64
CA GLN A 38 -8.42 1.80 -2.39
C GLN A 38 -8.95 1.01 -1.18
N GLU A 39 -10.13 0.40 -1.32
CA GLU A 39 -10.75 -0.39 -0.25
C GLU A 39 -9.99 -1.69 0.06
N VAL A 40 -9.47 -2.37 -0.98
CA VAL A 40 -8.60 -3.54 -0.81
C VAL A 40 -7.37 -3.18 0.00
N LEU A 41 -6.73 -2.03 -0.31
CA LEU A 41 -5.56 -1.59 0.45
C LEU A 41 -5.90 -1.26 1.90
N ARG A 42 -7.04 -0.59 2.15
CA ARG A 42 -7.52 -0.28 3.50
C ARG A 42 -7.70 -1.55 4.34
N LYS A 43 -8.28 -2.60 3.74
CA LYS A 43 -8.43 -3.92 4.39
C LYS A 43 -7.08 -4.58 4.70
N LEU A 44 -6.08 -4.43 3.84
CA LEU A 44 -4.73 -4.96 4.09
C LEU A 44 -4.08 -4.28 5.29
N PHE A 45 -4.11 -2.96 5.37
CA PHE A 45 -3.55 -2.23 6.51
C PHE A 45 -4.33 -2.51 7.80
N PHE A 46 -5.65 -2.64 7.72
CA PHE A 46 -6.45 -3.02 8.89
C PHE A 46 -6.05 -4.38 9.48
N ARG A 47 -5.72 -5.36 8.62
CA ARG A 47 -5.19 -6.65 9.07
C ARG A 47 -3.83 -6.50 9.76
N ALA A 48 -2.95 -5.64 9.24
CA ALA A 48 -1.66 -5.36 9.85
C ALA A 48 -1.82 -4.70 11.24
N VAL A 49 -2.74 -3.75 11.39
CA VAL A 49 -3.09 -3.15 12.69
C VAL A 49 -3.62 -4.21 13.65
N ARG A 50 -4.54 -5.06 13.20
CA ARG A 50 -5.11 -6.14 14.02
C ARG A 50 -4.02 -7.10 14.51
N PHE A 51 -3.08 -7.47 13.65
CA PHE A 51 -1.95 -8.32 14.02
C PHE A 51 -1.11 -7.68 15.14
N CYS A 52 -0.81 -6.39 15.02
CA CYS A 52 -0.02 -5.66 16.02
C CYS A 52 -0.77 -5.48 17.35
N ASP A 53 -2.05 -5.08 17.29
CA ASP A 53 -2.81 -4.66 18.48
C ASP A 53 -3.51 -5.81 19.21
N LYS A 54 -3.98 -6.84 18.48
CA LYS A 54 -4.85 -7.89 19.04
C LYS A 54 -4.17 -9.24 19.14
N GLU A 55 -3.15 -9.49 18.33
CA GLU A 55 -2.52 -10.81 18.20
C GLU A 55 -1.11 -10.82 18.81
N ASN A 56 -0.72 -9.78 19.56
CA ASN A 56 0.61 -9.57 20.12
C ASN A 56 1.74 -9.69 19.07
N GLY A 57 1.41 -9.46 17.80
CA GLY A 57 2.35 -9.48 16.70
C GLY A 57 3.36 -8.35 16.86
N ARG A 58 4.65 -8.68 16.83
CA ARG A 58 5.72 -7.69 16.92
C ARG A 58 6.42 -7.57 15.58
N LEU A 59 6.44 -6.35 15.05
CA LEU A 59 7.37 -5.99 14.00
C LEU A 59 8.75 -5.75 14.63
N PRO A 60 9.84 -6.03 13.89
CA PRO A 60 11.18 -5.61 14.29
C PRO A 60 11.18 -4.13 14.71
N GLU A 61 11.86 -3.79 15.80
CA GLU A 61 11.89 -2.42 16.35
C GLU A 61 12.30 -1.40 15.30
N THR A 62 13.22 -1.78 14.41
CA THR A 62 13.70 -0.98 13.28
C THR A 62 12.63 -0.60 12.27
N LEU A 63 11.51 -1.34 12.25
CA LEU A 63 10.35 -1.09 11.39
C LEU A 63 9.18 -0.48 12.17
N GLY A 64 9.15 -0.59 13.50
CA GLY A 64 8.07 -0.08 14.34
C GLY A 64 7.88 1.43 14.23
N GLU A 65 8.94 2.16 13.88
CA GLU A 65 8.93 3.62 13.68
C GLU A 65 8.00 4.07 12.54
N PHE A 66 7.85 3.27 11.47
CA PHE A 66 7.07 3.66 10.28
C PHE A 66 6.06 2.61 9.80
N LEU A 67 6.20 1.34 10.19
CA LEU A 67 5.22 0.27 9.93
C LEU A 67 4.48 -0.17 11.20
N GLY A 68 4.68 0.49 12.34
CA GLY A 68 3.95 0.21 13.57
C GLY A 68 2.44 0.43 13.44
N SER A 69 1.69 -0.03 14.46
CA SER A 69 0.23 0.09 14.53
C SER A 69 -0.26 1.52 14.26
N GLN A 70 0.39 2.53 14.82
CA GLN A 70 0.01 3.93 14.60
C GLN A 70 0.23 4.36 13.14
N GLY A 71 1.39 4.09 12.55
CA GLY A 71 1.65 4.42 11.14
C GLY A 71 0.65 3.75 10.19
N MET A 72 0.25 2.51 10.47
CA MET A 72 -0.79 1.82 9.72
C MET A 72 -2.18 2.43 9.90
N LYS A 73 -2.52 2.90 11.10
CA LYS A 73 -3.79 3.63 11.36
C LYS A 73 -3.84 4.95 10.61
N ASP A 74 -2.73 5.69 10.59
CA ASP A 74 -2.64 6.97 9.87
C ASP A 74 -2.83 6.76 8.36
N LEU A 75 -2.26 5.68 7.79
CA LEU A 75 -2.49 5.31 6.40
C LEU A 75 -3.96 4.94 6.13
N ILE A 76 -4.62 4.24 7.06
CA ILE A 76 -6.06 3.90 6.94
C ILE A 76 -6.94 5.16 6.97
N GLU A 77 -6.63 6.11 7.85
CA GLU A 77 -7.36 7.37 7.94
C GLU A 77 -7.23 8.16 6.63
N ARG A 78 -6.00 8.30 6.10
CA ARG A 78 -5.75 8.92 4.79
C ARG A 78 -6.51 8.22 3.68
N LEU A 79 -6.48 6.88 3.64
CA LEU A 79 -7.27 6.08 2.70
C LEU A 79 -8.78 6.22 2.88
N THR A 80 -9.26 6.68 4.03
CA THR A 80 -10.70 6.88 4.25
C THR A 80 -11.16 8.26 3.80
N MET A 81 -10.27 9.26 3.89
CA MET A 81 -10.58 10.65 3.52
C MET A 81 -10.30 10.96 2.04
N ALA A 82 -9.40 10.21 1.40
CA ALA A 82 -9.06 10.40 -0.01
C ALA A 82 -10.14 9.86 -0.96
N ASN A 83 -10.24 10.44 -2.16
CA ASN A 83 -10.96 9.86 -3.27
C ASN A 83 -9.97 9.44 -4.36
N TRP A 84 -9.57 8.18 -4.40
CA TRP A 84 -8.59 7.73 -5.41
C TRP A 84 -9.06 7.88 -6.84
N SER A 85 -10.37 7.98 -7.10
CA SER A 85 -10.82 8.27 -8.47
C SER A 85 -10.39 9.66 -8.97
N ASP A 86 -9.97 10.55 -8.06
CA ASP A 86 -9.33 11.83 -8.36
C ASP A 86 -7.79 11.70 -8.33
N PRO A 87 -7.10 11.99 -9.44
CA PRO A 87 -5.63 12.01 -9.47
C PRO A 87 -4.99 12.94 -8.43
N SER A 88 -5.66 14.01 -8.01
CA SER A 88 -5.12 14.93 -6.99
C SER A 88 -4.94 14.26 -5.63
N ASP A 89 -5.79 13.28 -5.32
CA ASP A 89 -5.79 12.54 -4.06
C ASP A 89 -4.93 11.28 -4.16
N PHE A 90 -4.97 10.61 -5.31
CA PHE A 90 -4.21 9.38 -5.53
C PHE A 90 -2.70 9.61 -5.58
N LYS A 91 -2.24 10.63 -6.32
CA LYS A 91 -0.82 10.81 -6.61
C LYS A 91 0.05 11.15 -5.37
N PRO A 92 -0.40 12.00 -4.43
CA PRO A 92 0.30 12.18 -3.16
C PRO A 92 0.45 10.87 -2.39
N PHE A 93 -0.60 10.05 -2.34
CA PHE A 93 -0.58 8.76 -1.64
C PHE A 93 0.36 7.75 -2.31
N GLU A 94 0.36 7.68 -3.64
CA GLU A 94 1.30 6.85 -4.41
C GLU A 94 2.77 7.19 -4.07
N ASN A 95 3.07 8.49 -3.99
CA ASN A 95 4.42 8.96 -3.64
C ASN A 95 4.81 8.62 -2.19
N GLU A 96 3.87 8.74 -1.25
CA GLU A 96 4.06 8.33 0.14
C GLU A 96 4.41 6.84 0.24
N LEU A 97 3.65 5.97 -0.45
CA LEU A 97 3.94 4.54 -0.46
C LEU A 97 5.28 4.20 -1.13
N LYS A 98 5.68 4.93 -2.18
CA LYS A 98 7.01 4.78 -2.77
C LYS A 98 8.11 5.17 -1.78
N ALA A 99 7.91 6.23 -1.01
CA ALA A 99 8.84 6.64 0.04
C ALA A 99 8.93 5.59 1.16
N LEU A 100 7.79 5.05 1.61
CA LEU A 100 7.72 3.98 2.60
C LEU A 100 8.45 2.71 2.13
N LYS A 101 8.26 2.32 0.87
CA LYS A 101 8.97 1.17 0.27
C LYS A 101 10.47 1.38 0.22
N ARG A 102 10.93 2.59 -0.12
CA ARG A 102 12.37 2.93 -0.10
C ARG A 102 12.94 2.89 1.32
N ALA A 103 12.25 3.48 2.29
CA ALA A 103 12.65 3.44 3.70
C ALA A 103 12.78 2.00 4.21
N PHE A 104 11.79 1.14 3.89
CA PHE A 104 11.83 -0.28 4.21
C PHE A 104 13.04 -0.98 3.59
N ALA A 105 13.28 -0.79 2.28
CA ALA A 105 14.40 -1.42 1.59
C ALA A 105 15.75 -1.01 2.16
N THR A 106 15.95 0.29 2.45
CA THR A 106 17.18 0.79 3.09
C THR A 106 17.38 0.18 4.48
N ARG A 107 16.31 0.06 5.28
CA ARG A 107 16.39 -0.50 6.64
C ARG A 107 16.61 -2.01 6.63
N ALA A 108 16.04 -2.72 5.66
CA ALA A 108 16.25 -4.15 5.45
C ALA A 108 17.69 -4.43 5.00
N ALA A 109 18.23 -3.65 4.06
CA ALA A 109 19.62 -3.78 3.62
C ALA A 109 20.65 -3.52 4.73
N ALA A 110 20.28 -2.72 5.73
CA ALA A 110 21.13 -2.40 6.88
C ALA A 110 21.13 -3.46 8.00
N ASN A 111 20.29 -4.53 7.93
CA ASN A 111 20.14 -5.51 9.03
C ASN A 111 19.97 -6.96 8.51
N PRO A 112 20.77 -7.95 8.95
CA PRO A 112 21.38 -8.84 7.95
C PRO A 112 20.57 -10.05 7.47
N HIS A 113 19.58 -10.57 8.21
CA HIS A 113 18.93 -11.83 7.78
C HIS A 113 17.42 -11.88 7.91
N TYR A 114 16.84 -11.47 9.04
CA TYR A 114 15.38 -11.55 9.18
C TYR A 114 14.66 -10.58 8.23
N LEU A 115 15.07 -9.32 8.21
CA LEU A 115 14.44 -8.33 7.33
C LEU A 115 14.67 -8.63 5.86
N GLN A 116 15.88 -9.08 5.50
CA GLN A 116 16.19 -9.52 4.15
C GLN A 116 15.37 -10.76 3.76
N SER A 117 15.24 -11.77 4.63
CA SER A 117 14.40 -12.95 4.37
C SER A 117 12.92 -12.60 4.24
N VAL A 118 12.42 -11.63 5.02
CA VAL A 118 11.08 -11.09 4.86
C VAL A 118 10.97 -10.36 3.54
N LEU A 119 11.98 -9.59 3.14
CA LEU A 119 12.05 -8.89 1.85
C LEU A 119 12.04 -9.88 0.67
N ASP A 120 12.84 -10.93 0.73
CA ASP A 120 12.99 -11.94 -0.33
C ASP A 120 11.72 -12.80 -0.47
N GLN A 121 11.14 -13.27 0.65
CA GLN A 121 9.82 -13.92 0.66
C GLN A 121 8.73 -12.99 0.10
N VAL A 122 8.86 -11.68 0.35
CA VAL A 122 7.93 -10.66 -0.12
C VAL A 122 8.10 -10.34 -1.61
N GLU A 123 9.32 -10.36 -2.12
CA GLU A 123 9.66 -10.07 -3.51
C GLU A 123 9.52 -11.30 -4.42
N GLY A 124 9.24 -12.47 -3.84
CA GLY A 124 9.15 -13.73 -4.58
C GLY A 124 10.51 -14.19 -5.12
N ARG A 125 11.61 -13.72 -4.50
CA ARG A 125 12.94 -14.25 -4.75
C ARG A 125 13.03 -15.53 -3.93
N GLU A 126 12.81 -16.67 -4.58
CA GLU A 126 13.04 -17.98 -3.96
C GLU A 126 14.51 -18.09 -3.52
N ASN A 127 14.73 -18.58 -2.31
CA ASN A 127 16.06 -19.00 -1.84
C ASN A 127 16.49 -20.29 -2.54
#